data_AF-A0A8J3LVE1-F1
#
_entry.id   AF-A0A8J3LVE1-F1
#
_cell.length_a   1.000
_cell.length_b   1.000
_cell.length_c   1.000
_cell.angle_alpha   90.00
_cell.angle_beta   90.00
_cell.angle_gamma   90.00
#
_symmetry.space_group_name_H-M   'P 1'
#
loop_
_entity.id
_entity.type
_entity.pdbx_description
1 polymer ?
#
loop_
_entity_poly.entity_id
_entity_poly.type
_entity_poly.pdbx_seq_one_letter_code
_entity_poly.pdbx_strand_id
1 'polypeptide(L)'
;MSLPFQVPDGTDQQFRPGAIHVPAGEGITKWVVGDVYTLKILAKESNGSLGFIEGSIPAGAGPVAHIHTDVDEAFYLLSGELEFLDGDRTFIGKPGDFVFIPRGHRHRFKNVGVHPARMLFLFTPGGPEGAFVEGGDDPRPGEQPTLWGPERYEPLTRLAMRYGSVLLPEENL
;
A
#
# COMPACT_ATOMS: atom_id res chain seq x y z
N MET A 1 -19.47 -23.45 -34.31
CA MET A 1 -19.92 -22.07 -34.04
C MET A 1 -18.75 -21.15 -34.37
N SER A 2 -18.85 -20.34 -35.43
CA SER A 2 -17.83 -19.33 -35.75
C SER A 2 -18.20 -18.02 -35.06
N LEU A 3 -17.26 -17.44 -34.31
CA LEU A 3 -17.43 -16.08 -33.79
C LEU A 3 -17.51 -15.10 -34.98
N PRO A 4 -18.34 -14.04 -34.91
CA PRO A 4 -18.47 -13.05 -35.98
C PRO A 4 -17.26 -12.11 -36.11
N PHE A 5 -16.18 -12.36 -35.36
CA PHE A 5 -14.92 -11.63 -35.41
C PHE A 5 -13.76 -12.61 -35.27
N GLN A 6 -12.61 -12.21 -35.82
CA GLN A 6 -11.37 -12.99 -35.74
C GLN A 6 -10.74 -12.79 -34.36
N VAL A 7 -10.47 -13.89 -33.65
CA VAL A 7 -9.71 -13.85 -32.40
C VAL A 7 -8.24 -13.73 -32.76
N PRO A 8 -7.50 -12.71 -32.27
CA PRO A 8 -6.06 -12.62 -32.46
C PRO A 8 -5.38 -13.91 -31.98
N ASP A 9 -4.42 -14.42 -32.73
CA ASP A 9 -3.79 -15.73 -32.50
C ASP A 9 -2.77 -15.76 -31.34
N GLY A 10 -2.67 -14.66 -30.58
CA GLY A 10 -1.73 -14.54 -29.47
C GLY A 10 -0.30 -14.15 -29.88
N THR A 11 -0.03 -13.97 -31.18
CA THR A 11 1.31 -13.61 -31.70
C THR A 11 1.47 -12.12 -32.04
N ASP A 12 0.40 -11.35 -31.90
CA ASP A 12 0.39 -9.91 -32.14
C ASP A 12 1.41 -9.19 -31.24
N GLN A 13 2.23 -8.28 -31.79
CA GLN A 13 3.25 -7.55 -31.03
C GLN A 13 2.69 -6.64 -29.91
N GLN A 14 1.36 -6.54 -29.79
CA GLN A 14 0.67 -5.91 -28.67
C GLN A 14 0.73 -6.74 -27.37
N PHE A 15 1.08 -8.03 -27.44
CA PHE A 15 1.23 -8.87 -26.25
C PHE A 15 2.53 -8.54 -25.52
N ARG A 16 2.36 -7.92 -24.34
CA ARG A 16 3.40 -7.43 -23.42
C ARG A 16 4.21 -8.57 -22.81
N PRO A 17 5.39 -8.28 -22.19
CA PRO A 17 6.25 -9.28 -21.54
C PRO A 17 5.49 -10.25 -20.62
N GLY A 18 6.06 -11.45 -20.44
CA GLY A 18 5.48 -12.55 -19.68
C GLY A 18 5.10 -12.21 -18.24
N ALA A 19 4.34 -13.10 -17.61
CA ALA A 19 3.82 -12.89 -16.26
C ALA A 19 4.95 -12.64 -15.24
N ILE A 20 4.72 -11.68 -14.34
CA ILE A 20 5.55 -11.47 -13.15
C ILE A 20 5.04 -12.41 -12.06
N HIS A 21 5.91 -13.31 -11.59
CA HIS A 21 5.63 -14.23 -10.50
C HIS A 21 6.54 -13.90 -9.32
N VAL A 22 5.94 -13.50 -8.20
CA VAL A 22 6.65 -13.28 -6.93
C VAL A 22 6.21 -14.36 -5.95
N PRO A 23 7.09 -15.29 -5.56
CA PRO A 23 6.76 -16.36 -4.62
C PRO A 23 6.24 -15.84 -3.28
N ALA A 24 5.54 -16.71 -2.55
CA ALA A 24 5.05 -16.38 -1.22
C ALA A 24 6.21 -15.99 -0.28
N GLY A 25 6.04 -14.89 0.46
CA GLY A 25 7.07 -14.34 1.34
C GLY A 25 8.18 -13.56 0.62
N GLU A 26 8.26 -13.60 -0.71
CA GLU A 26 9.21 -12.79 -1.48
C GLU A 26 8.63 -11.42 -1.86
N GLY A 27 9.51 -10.54 -2.33
CA GLY A 27 9.25 -9.14 -2.63
C GLY A 27 10.28 -8.22 -1.96
N ILE A 28 10.19 -6.92 -2.23
CA ILE A 28 11.00 -5.93 -1.52
C ILE A 28 10.30 -5.66 -0.19
N THR A 29 10.91 -6.05 0.92
CA THR A 29 10.33 -5.80 2.25
C THR A 29 10.96 -4.56 2.87
N LYS A 30 10.11 -3.67 3.39
CA LYS A 30 10.49 -2.42 4.05
C LYS A 30 9.71 -2.24 5.34
N TRP A 31 10.35 -1.63 6.33
CA TRP A 31 9.71 -1.19 7.56
C TRP A 31 9.41 0.31 7.49
N VAL A 32 8.16 0.68 7.71
CA VAL A 32 7.70 2.07 7.59
C VAL A 32 6.76 2.37 8.75
N VAL A 33 7.15 3.30 9.63
CA VAL A 33 6.34 3.72 10.81
C VAL A 33 5.85 2.53 11.65
N GLY A 34 6.72 1.55 11.89
CA GLY A 34 6.38 0.34 12.64
C GLY A 34 5.67 -0.77 11.83
N ASP A 35 5.21 -0.48 10.62
CA ASP A 35 4.56 -1.47 9.75
C ASP A 35 5.59 -2.26 8.94
N VAL A 36 5.20 -3.47 8.50
CA VAL A 36 5.97 -4.28 7.55
C VAL A 36 5.25 -4.33 6.21
N TYR A 37 5.90 -3.83 5.17
CA TYR A 37 5.37 -3.83 3.81
C TYR A 37 6.26 -4.67 2.91
N THR A 38 5.68 -5.68 2.26
CA THR A 38 6.34 -6.48 1.22
C THR A 38 5.74 -6.10 -0.13
N LEU A 39 6.49 -5.31 -0.89
CA LEU A 39 6.11 -4.84 -2.22
C LEU A 39 6.28 -5.98 -3.23
N LYS A 40 5.19 -6.34 -3.90
CA LYS A 40 5.12 -7.44 -4.88
C LYS A 40 5.35 -6.96 -6.31
N ILE A 41 4.94 -5.74 -6.61
CA ILE A 41 5.21 -5.10 -7.91
C ILE A 41 5.20 -3.58 -7.74
N LEU A 42 6.16 -2.92 -8.37
CA LEU A 42 6.29 -1.47 -8.41
C LEU A 42 5.72 -0.92 -9.73
N ALA A 43 5.38 0.37 -9.76
CA ALA A 43 4.91 1.06 -10.95
C ALA A 43 5.81 0.85 -12.17
N LYS A 44 7.14 0.84 -11.99
CA LYS A 44 8.10 0.63 -13.10
C LYS A 44 7.98 -0.76 -13.73
N GLU A 45 7.52 -1.76 -12.99
CA GLU A 45 7.37 -3.16 -13.44
C GLU A 45 5.99 -3.40 -14.04
N SER A 46 4.98 -2.68 -13.56
CA SER A 46 3.60 -2.76 -14.04
C SER A 46 3.28 -1.78 -15.19
N ASN A 47 4.30 -1.11 -15.75
CA ASN A 47 4.16 -0.03 -16.73
C ASN A 47 3.20 1.08 -16.26
N GLY A 48 3.32 1.43 -14.97
CA GLY A 48 2.54 2.46 -14.28
C GLY A 48 1.15 2.03 -13.84
N SER A 49 0.67 0.84 -14.22
CA SER A 49 -0.75 0.47 -13.99
C SER A 49 -1.10 0.35 -12.51
N LEU A 50 -0.21 -0.23 -11.70
CA LEU A 50 -0.40 -0.39 -10.27
C LEU A 50 0.90 -0.61 -9.49
N GLY A 51 0.87 -0.30 -8.19
CA GLY A 51 1.77 -0.88 -7.20
C GLY A 51 0.98 -1.84 -6.32
N PHE A 52 1.51 -3.02 -5.99
CA PHE A 52 0.81 -4.02 -5.16
C PHE A 52 1.66 -4.44 -3.96
N ILE A 53 1.06 -4.42 -2.78
CA ILE A 53 1.78 -4.53 -1.51
C ILE A 53 1.02 -5.46 -0.58
N GLU A 54 1.77 -6.31 0.11
CA GLU A 54 1.30 -7.06 1.26
C GLU A 54 1.73 -6.33 2.54
N GLY A 55 0.76 -5.98 3.40
CA GLY A 55 1.00 -5.29 4.66
C GLY A 55 0.79 -6.21 5.87
N SER A 56 1.69 -6.13 6.85
CA SER A 56 1.52 -6.65 8.20
C SER A 56 1.67 -5.50 9.19
N ILE A 57 0.60 -5.19 9.90
CA ILE A 57 0.45 -3.99 10.72
C ILE A 57 0.45 -4.42 12.20
N PRO A 58 1.53 -4.19 12.97
CA PRO A 58 1.56 -4.53 14.39
C PRO A 58 0.51 -3.78 15.20
N ALA A 59 0.22 -4.27 16.42
CA ALA A 59 -0.71 -3.63 17.33
C ALA A 59 -0.31 -2.17 17.61
N GLY A 60 -1.25 -1.25 17.48
CA GLY A 60 -1.04 0.19 17.68
C GLY A 60 -0.41 0.93 16.50
N ALA A 61 0.09 0.23 15.48
CA ALA A 61 0.72 0.81 14.30
C ALA A 61 -0.29 1.18 13.19
N GLY A 62 0.23 1.82 12.15
CA GLY A 62 -0.52 2.38 11.03
C GLY A 62 -0.07 3.81 10.71
N PRO A 63 -0.33 4.30 9.49
CA PRO A 63 0.10 5.62 9.08
C PRO A 63 -0.71 6.72 9.78
N VAL A 64 -0.12 7.92 9.83
CA VAL A 64 -0.87 9.15 10.09
C VAL A 64 -1.91 9.38 8.99
N ALA A 65 -2.90 10.24 9.27
CA ALA A 65 -3.86 10.63 8.26
C ALA A 65 -3.15 11.26 7.06
N HIS A 66 -3.59 10.90 5.85
CA HIS A 66 -2.96 11.40 4.62
C HIS A 66 -3.95 11.42 3.45
N ILE A 67 -3.49 12.00 2.35
CA ILE A 67 -4.21 12.14 1.09
C ILE A 67 -3.26 11.76 -0.05
N HIS A 68 -3.70 10.90 -0.96
CA HIS A 68 -3.05 10.71 -2.26
C HIS A 68 -3.64 11.68 -3.28
N THR A 69 -2.81 12.47 -3.96
CA THR A 69 -3.30 13.51 -4.90
C THR A 69 -3.69 12.92 -6.26
N ASP A 70 -2.99 11.87 -6.69
CA ASP A 70 -3.02 11.42 -8.09
C ASP A 70 -3.39 9.95 -8.28
N VAL A 71 -3.56 9.19 -7.19
CA VAL A 71 -3.84 7.75 -7.24
C VAL A 71 -4.98 7.37 -6.32
N ASP A 72 -5.71 6.35 -6.73
CA ASP A 72 -6.67 5.68 -5.86
C ASP A 72 -5.96 4.54 -5.12
N GLU A 73 -6.44 4.22 -3.92
CA GLU A 73 -5.91 3.13 -3.10
C GLU A 73 -7.02 2.13 -2.76
N ALA A 74 -6.70 0.85 -2.80
CA ALA A 74 -7.64 -0.21 -2.45
C ALA A 74 -7.01 -1.19 -1.48
N PHE A 75 -7.78 -1.66 -0.50
CA PHE A 75 -7.36 -2.59 0.54
C PHE A 75 -8.26 -3.83 0.54
N TYR A 76 -7.67 -4.98 0.85
CA TYR A 76 -8.39 -6.22 1.13
C TYR A 76 -7.80 -6.88 2.37
N LEU A 77 -8.61 -7.05 3.42
CA LEU A 77 -8.14 -7.54 4.71
C LEU A 77 -8.06 -9.07 4.74
N LEU A 78 -6.92 -9.60 5.20
CA LEU A 78 -6.63 -11.04 5.25
C LEU A 78 -6.82 -11.62 6.65
N SER A 79 -6.40 -10.88 7.69
CA SER A 79 -6.52 -11.29 9.09
C SER A 79 -6.43 -10.09 10.03
N GLY A 80 -6.97 -10.22 11.24
CA GLY A 80 -7.03 -9.12 12.22
C GLY A 80 -8.06 -8.06 11.83
N GLU A 81 -8.09 -6.96 12.58
CA GLU A 81 -9.02 -5.85 12.37
C GLU A 81 -8.25 -4.53 12.31
N LEU A 82 -8.69 -3.61 11.46
CA LEU A 82 -8.12 -2.27 11.32
C LEU A 82 -9.23 -1.24 11.46
N GLU A 83 -8.98 -0.18 12.22
CA GLU A 83 -9.82 1.01 12.21
C GLU A 83 -9.40 1.89 11.03
N PHE A 84 -10.30 2.06 10.06
CA PHE A 84 -10.13 2.99 8.95
C PHE A 84 -10.71 4.35 9.30
N LEU A 85 -10.02 5.42 8.91
CA LEU A 85 -10.55 6.77 8.84
C LEU A 85 -11.08 7.02 7.42
N ASP A 86 -12.33 7.43 7.33
CA ASP A 86 -13.05 7.86 6.13
C ASP A 86 -13.46 9.32 6.32
N GLY A 87 -12.59 10.25 5.89
CA GLY A 87 -12.75 11.67 6.16
C GLY A 87 -12.67 11.97 7.67
N ASP A 88 -13.85 12.16 8.29
CA ASP A 88 -14.01 12.48 9.71
C ASP A 88 -14.67 11.33 10.51
N ARG A 89 -14.99 10.22 9.84
CA ARG A 89 -15.64 9.06 10.45
C ARG A 89 -14.67 7.90 10.51
N THR A 90 -14.88 6.99 11.46
CA THR A 90 -14.15 5.73 11.50
C THR A 90 -15.08 4.53 11.37
N PHE A 91 -14.52 3.43 10.87
CA PHE A 91 -15.15 2.12 10.88
C PHE A 91 -14.11 1.02 11.05
N ILE A 92 -14.54 -0.15 11.51
CA ILE A 92 -13.67 -1.33 11.66
C ILE A 92 -13.78 -2.20 10.41
N GLY A 93 -12.66 -2.36 9.70
CA GLY A 93 -12.50 -3.38 8.68
C GLY A 93 -12.08 -4.71 9.29
N LYS A 94 -12.62 -5.80 8.75
CA LYS A 94 -12.41 -7.18 9.18
C LYS A 94 -11.93 -8.07 8.04
N PRO A 95 -11.48 -9.31 8.30
CA PRO A 95 -11.01 -10.20 7.25
C PRO A 95 -12.10 -10.46 6.20
N GLY A 96 -11.75 -10.30 4.92
CA GLY A 96 -12.67 -10.39 3.80
C GLY A 96 -13.29 -9.06 3.38
N ASP A 97 -13.15 -8.00 4.16
CA ASP A 97 -13.62 -6.68 3.78
C ASP A 97 -12.69 -6.05 2.72
N PHE A 98 -13.32 -5.32 1.80
CA PHE A 98 -12.67 -4.50 0.79
C PHE A 98 -12.93 -3.02 1.09
N VAL A 99 -11.89 -2.19 1.02
CA VAL A 99 -11.98 -0.74 1.20
C VAL A 99 -11.36 -0.05 0.00
N PHE A 100 -12.06 0.90 -0.60
CA PHE A 100 -11.56 1.71 -1.70
C PHE A 100 -11.53 3.18 -1.29
N ILE A 101 -10.39 3.82 -1.50
CA ILE A 101 -10.13 5.21 -1.19
C ILE A 101 -9.86 5.95 -2.51
N PRO A 102 -10.77 6.83 -2.95
CA PRO A 102 -10.51 7.65 -4.12
C PRO A 102 -9.42 8.69 -3.82
N ARG A 103 -8.63 9.03 -4.84
CA ARG A 103 -7.67 10.15 -4.78
C ARG A 103 -8.33 11.42 -4.26
N GLY A 104 -7.57 12.22 -3.52
CA GLY A 104 -8.04 13.43 -2.86
C GLY A 104 -8.80 13.17 -1.56
N HIS A 105 -9.07 11.92 -1.19
CA HIS A 105 -9.78 11.58 0.04
C HIS A 105 -8.85 11.43 1.24
N ARG A 106 -9.21 12.06 2.35
CA ARG A 106 -8.51 11.93 3.63
C ARG A 106 -8.80 10.57 4.24
N HIS A 107 -7.74 9.84 4.54
CA HIS A 107 -7.86 8.51 5.14
C HIS A 107 -6.63 8.15 6.00
N ARG A 108 -6.78 7.08 6.77
CA ARG A 108 -5.72 6.29 7.42
C ARG A 108 -6.29 4.92 7.75
N PHE A 109 -5.43 4.01 8.18
CA PHE A 109 -5.83 2.88 9.00
C PHE A 109 -4.98 2.83 10.27
N LYS A 110 -5.50 2.17 11.30
CA LYS A 110 -4.76 1.89 12.54
C LYS A 110 -5.13 0.52 13.05
N ASN A 111 -4.15 -0.26 13.46
CA ASN A 111 -4.43 -1.51 14.17
C ASN A 111 -4.75 -1.21 15.64
N VAL A 112 -6.04 -1.28 15.98
CA VAL A 112 -6.54 -1.06 17.35
C VAL A 112 -6.64 -2.36 18.17
N GLY A 113 -6.24 -3.50 17.59
CA GLY A 113 -6.20 -4.80 18.25
C GLY A 113 -4.89 -5.07 19.00
N VAL A 114 -4.76 -6.31 19.51
CA VAL A 114 -3.59 -6.79 20.26
C VAL A 114 -2.70 -7.76 19.46
N HIS A 115 -3.10 -8.08 18.23
CA HIS A 115 -2.37 -8.95 17.32
C HIS A 115 -2.12 -8.24 15.99
N PRO A 116 -1.09 -8.62 15.22
CA PRO A 116 -0.88 -8.05 13.90
C PRO A 116 -2.08 -8.27 12.97
N ALA A 117 -2.47 -7.22 12.24
CA ALA A 117 -3.42 -7.31 11.15
C ALA A 117 -2.66 -7.50 9.82
N ARG A 118 -3.27 -8.19 8.86
CA ARG A 118 -2.70 -8.41 7.52
C ARG A 118 -3.68 -7.95 6.46
N MET A 119 -3.16 -7.31 5.43
CA MET A 119 -3.94 -6.85 4.29
C MET A 119 -3.12 -6.90 3.00
N LEU A 120 -3.82 -6.95 1.88
CA LEU A 120 -3.28 -6.58 0.58
C LEU A 120 -3.75 -5.17 0.28
N PHE A 121 -2.90 -4.35 -0.32
CA PHE A 121 -3.34 -3.07 -0.84
C PHE A 121 -2.57 -2.70 -2.10
N LEU A 122 -3.17 -1.80 -2.87
CA LEU A 122 -2.63 -1.36 -4.14
C LEU A 122 -2.90 0.11 -4.37
N PHE A 123 -2.01 0.71 -5.14
CA PHE A 123 -2.21 2.02 -5.74
C PHE A 123 -2.51 1.85 -7.22
N THR A 124 -3.46 2.63 -7.76
CA THR A 124 -3.69 2.71 -9.20
C THR A 124 -3.95 4.15 -9.66
N PRO A 125 -3.17 4.68 -10.63
CA PRO A 125 -1.87 4.18 -11.10
C PRO A 125 -0.86 3.91 -9.96
N GLY A 126 0.18 3.11 -10.22
CA GLY A 126 1.26 2.92 -9.24
C GLY A 126 2.09 4.20 -9.07
N GLY A 127 2.84 4.30 -7.97
CA GLY A 127 3.72 5.43 -7.69
C GLY A 127 4.06 5.55 -6.21
N PRO A 128 3.07 5.72 -5.30
CA PRO A 128 3.33 5.97 -3.89
C PRO A 128 4.19 4.93 -3.19
N GLU A 129 4.15 3.68 -3.64
CA GLU A 129 4.96 2.60 -3.09
C GLU A 129 6.47 2.87 -3.21
N GLY A 130 6.90 3.73 -4.13
CA GLY A 130 8.30 4.15 -4.24
C GLY A 130 8.82 4.88 -2.99
N ALA A 131 7.96 5.59 -2.26
CA ALA A 131 8.33 6.21 -0.98
C ALA A 131 8.71 5.17 0.08
N PHE A 132 8.12 3.98 0.02
CA PHE A 132 8.39 2.88 0.95
C PHE A 132 9.76 2.28 0.64
N VAL A 133 10.07 2.10 -0.64
CA VAL A 133 11.39 1.62 -1.09
C VAL A 133 12.50 2.59 -0.71
N GLU A 134 12.27 3.89 -0.93
CA GLU A 134 13.29 4.93 -0.73
C GLU A 134 13.47 5.32 0.75
N GLY A 135 12.39 5.40 1.51
CA GLY A 135 12.41 5.91 2.89
C GLY A 135 12.23 4.86 3.98
N GLY A 136 11.85 3.63 3.62
CA GLY A 136 11.67 2.53 4.56
C GLY A 136 12.99 1.91 4.98
N ASP A 137 13.05 1.48 6.25
CA ASP A 137 14.22 0.77 6.77
C ASP A 137 14.24 -0.68 6.25
N ASP A 138 15.43 -1.24 6.04
CA ASP A 138 15.57 -2.64 5.66
C ASP A 138 15.33 -3.55 6.87
N PRO A 139 14.57 -4.66 6.71
CA PRO A 139 14.37 -5.63 7.79
C PRO A 139 15.69 -6.23 8.27
N ARG A 140 15.79 -6.43 9.58
CA ARG A 140 16.96 -7.05 10.21
C ARG A 140 16.56 -8.38 10.86
N PRO A 141 17.30 -9.48 10.61
CA PRO A 141 16.97 -10.78 11.18
C PRO A 141 16.85 -10.75 12.70
N GLY A 142 15.73 -11.23 13.24
CA GLY A 142 15.47 -11.30 14.68
C GLY A 142 15.01 -9.99 15.33
N GLU A 143 14.94 -8.89 14.58
CA GLU A 143 14.41 -7.60 15.05
C GLU A 143 12.95 -7.43 14.60
N GLN A 144 12.22 -6.57 15.31
CA GLN A 144 10.87 -6.14 14.96
C GLN A 144 10.92 -4.69 14.45
N PRO A 145 10.01 -4.30 13.54
CA PRO A 145 9.87 -2.90 13.17
C PRO A 145 9.53 -2.06 14.42
N THR A 146 10.10 -0.86 14.48
CA THR A 146 9.85 0.09 15.57
C THR A 146 9.08 1.28 15.03
N LEU A 147 8.25 1.88 15.89
CA LEU A 147 7.66 3.18 15.58
C LEU A 147 8.78 4.20 15.42
N TRP A 148 8.71 4.96 14.34
CA TRP A 148 9.69 6.01 14.06
C TRP A 148 9.52 7.19 15.02
N GLY A 149 10.64 7.78 15.41
CA GLY A 149 10.66 8.98 16.23
C GLY A 149 10.36 10.24 15.40
N PRO A 150 10.16 11.38 16.08
CA PRO A 150 9.76 12.62 15.43
C PRO A 150 10.76 13.15 14.40
N GLU A 151 12.04 12.79 14.53
CA GLU A 151 13.11 13.13 13.59
C GLU A 151 12.87 12.61 12.16
N ARG A 152 12.01 11.60 11.99
CA ARG A 152 11.66 11.04 10.67
C ARG A 152 10.49 11.76 10.00
N TYR A 153 9.68 12.55 10.71
CA TYR A 153 8.45 13.13 10.15
C TYR A 153 8.71 14.11 9.01
N GLU A 154 9.62 15.07 9.19
CA GLU A 154 9.87 16.09 8.18
C GLU A 154 10.51 15.51 6.90
N PRO A 155 11.55 14.64 6.98
CA PRO A 155 12.04 13.92 5.80
C PRO A 155 10.97 13.05 5.13
N LEU A 156 10.15 12.34 5.92
CA LEU A 156 9.09 11.49 5.40
C LEU A 156 8.01 12.31 4.68
N THR A 157 7.62 13.45 5.23
CA THR A 157 6.63 14.35 4.60
C THR A 157 7.14 14.83 3.26
N ARG A 158 8.41 15.28 3.18
CA ARG A 158 9.03 15.67 1.90
C ARG A 158 9.10 14.52 0.91
N LEU A 159 9.36 13.31 1.37
CA LEU A 159 9.40 12.11 0.53
C LEU A 159 8.01 11.77 0.00
N ALA A 160 7.01 11.68 0.89
CA ALA A 160 5.63 11.40 0.53
C ALA A 160 5.10 12.38 -0.54
N MET A 161 5.42 13.67 -0.41
CA MET A 161 5.01 14.69 -1.39
C MET A 161 5.62 14.46 -2.77
N ARG A 162 6.87 13.97 -2.88
CA ARG A 162 7.47 13.62 -4.18
C ARG A 162 6.74 12.46 -4.86
N TYR A 163 6.10 11.61 -4.08
CA TYR A 163 5.32 10.47 -4.52
C TYR A 163 3.80 10.72 -4.47
N GLY A 164 3.37 12.00 -4.55
CA GLY A 164 1.95 12.36 -4.69
C GLY A 164 1.11 12.11 -3.43
N SER A 165 1.72 12.18 -2.24
CA SER A 165 1.04 11.98 -0.97
C SER A 165 1.27 13.14 0.00
N VAL A 166 0.22 13.60 0.66
CA VAL A 166 0.25 14.67 1.65
C VAL A 166 -0.03 14.08 3.02
N LEU A 167 0.99 14.05 3.89
CA LEU A 167 0.81 13.64 5.28
C LEU A 167 0.20 14.80 6.08
N LEU A 168 -0.83 14.49 6.87
CA LEU A 168 -1.54 15.46 7.70
C LEU A 168 -1.00 15.38 9.14
N PRO A 169 -0.79 16.53 9.80
CA PRO A 169 -0.43 16.56 11.22
C PRO A 169 -1.50 15.87 12.08
N GLU A 170 -1.08 15.19 13.15
CA GLU A 170 -2.00 14.60 14.13
C GLU A 170 -2.88 15.65 14.83
N GLU A 171 -2.47 16.93 14.85
CA GLU A 171 -3.18 18.04 15.50
C GLU A 171 -4.45 18.51 14.74
N ASN A 172 -4.74 17.96 13.56
CA ASN A 172 -5.94 18.26 12.78
C ASN A 172 -7.06 17.19 12.97
N LEU A 173 -7.17 16.67 14.19
CA LEU A 173 -8.23 15.75 14.63
C LEU A 173 -9.34 16.50 15.38
#